data_AF-J9EJ03-F1
#
_entry.id   AF-J9EJ03-F1
#
_cell.length_a   1.000
_cell.length_b   1.000
_cell.length_c   1.000
_cell.angle_alpha   90.00
_cell.angle_beta   90.00
_cell.angle_gamma   90.00
#
_symmetry.space_group_name_H-M   'P 1'
#
loop_
_entity.id
_entity.type
_entity.pdbx_description
1 polymer ?
#
loop_
_entity_poly.entity_id
_entity_poly.type
_entity_poly.pdbx_seq_one_letter_code
_entity_poly.pdbx_strand_id
1 'polypeptide(L)'
;MFELARNTITYLLLFVVYSTVVQVGDVFLQFQWDSLLIESGAICILIASLPFVGPSPADNISLYLMRWLLFRLMYASGVVKLTSHCPLWWNLAALDVHFECQCVPTWISYYVHMAPKWFKHLSTALTLYIEIILPPLFLLPFKYARYFSFGPQILLMGLIMATGNYNFFNLLISVECVAILVDSDEFKFCKYLVSILFRCKADNEH
;
A
#
# COMPACT_ATOMS: atom_id res chain seq x y z
N MET A 1 17.41 8.86 19.90
CA MET A 1 18.04 7.61 19.39
C MET A 1 17.56 7.30 17.97
N PHE A 2 16.25 7.20 17.70
CA PHE A 2 15.71 6.95 16.35
C PHE A 2 16.04 8.02 15.30
N GLU A 3 16.09 9.30 15.69
CA GLU A 3 16.48 10.41 14.80
C GLU A 3 17.87 10.20 14.16
N LEU A 4 18.84 9.64 14.89
CA LEU A 4 20.19 9.38 14.38
C LEU A 4 20.23 8.19 13.40
N ALA A 5 19.28 7.27 13.52
CA ALA A 5 19.16 6.11 12.64
C ALA A 5 18.38 6.42 11.35
N ARG A 6 17.61 7.52 11.30
CA ARG A 6 16.80 7.93 10.14
C ARG A 6 17.65 8.63 9.06
N ASN A 7 18.66 7.92 8.55
CA ASN A 7 19.57 8.40 7.51
C ASN A 7 19.63 7.44 6.34
N THR A 8 19.93 7.96 5.15
CA THR A 8 20.03 7.18 3.90
C THR A 8 20.93 5.95 4.03
N ILE A 9 22.05 6.08 4.75
CA ILE A 9 23.01 4.97 4.97
C ILE A 9 22.36 3.81 5.70
N THR A 10 21.58 4.09 6.75
CA THR A 10 20.90 3.05 7.53
C THR A 10 19.88 2.32 6.67
N TYR A 11 19.06 3.04 5.90
CA TYR A 11 18.08 2.42 5.00
C TYR A 11 18.75 1.62 3.89
N LEU A 12 19.87 2.10 3.35
CA LEU A 12 20.65 1.37 2.34
C LEU A 12 21.22 0.08 2.93
N LEU A 13 21.77 0.12 4.14
CA LEU A 13 22.29 -1.07 4.81
C LEU A 13 21.16 -2.08 5.06
N LEU A 14 20.02 -1.64 5.59
CA LEU A 14 18.85 -2.50 5.81
C LEU A 14 18.34 -3.11 4.50
N PHE A 15 18.28 -2.31 3.43
CA PHE A 15 17.88 -2.75 2.10
C PHE A 15 18.82 -3.83 1.55
N VAL A 16 20.13 -3.62 1.63
CA VAL A 16 21.13 -4.59 1.15
C VAL A 16 21.08 -5.89 1.96
N VAL A 17 20.99 -5.79 3.29
CA VAL A 17 20.90 -6.96 4.17
C VAL A 17 19.64 -7.78 3.84
N TYR A 18 18.48 -7.13 3.76
CA TYR A 18 17.23 -7.82 3.46
C TYR A 18 17.21 -8.42 2.04
N SER A 19 17.70 -7.67 1.05
CA SER A 19 17.81 -8.15 -0.34
C SER A 19 18.71 -9.39 -0.44
N THR A 20 19.82 -9.41 0.31
CA THR A 20 20.72 -10.57 0.37
C THR A 20 20.01 -11.78 0.99
N VAL A 21 19.27 -11.56 2.07
CA VAL A 21 18.49 -12.61 2.74
C VAL A 21 17.42 -13.19 1.80
N VAL A 22 16.70 -12.35 1.05
CA VAL A 22 15.71 -12.79 0.05
C VAL A 22 16.37 -13.57 -1.09
N GLN A 23 17.53 -13.14 -1.59
CA GLN A 23 18.26 -13.86 -2.62
C GLN A 23 18.73 -15.25 -2.17
N VAL A 24 19.22 -15.36 -0.93
CA VAL A 24 19.68 -16.64 -0.37
C VAL A 24 18.51 -17.54 0.04
N GLY A 25 17.42 -16.96 0.55
CA GLY A 25 16.23 -17.69 0.98
C GLY A 25 15.33 -18.16 -0.16
N ASP A 26 15.42 -17.53 -1.33
CA ASP A 26 14.76 -17.90 -2.59
C ASP A 26 13.28 -18.31 -2.37
N VAL A 27 12.95 -19.58 -2.58
CA VAL A 27 11.58 -20.12 -2.46
C VAL A 27 10.94 -19.85 -1.09
N PHE A 28 11.73 -19.70 -0.01
CA PHE A 28 11.22 -19.43 1.33
C PHE A 28 10.98 -17.95 1.62
N LEU A 29 11.51 -17.01 0.82
CA LEU A 29 11.47 -15.56 1.09
C LEU A 29 11.08 -14.71 -0.13
N GLN A 30 10.47 -15.32 -1.14
CA GLN A 30 9.91 -14.63 -2.31
C GLN A 30 8.39 -14.45 -2.21
N PHE A 31 7.88 -14.20 -1.01
CA PHE A 31 6.46 -13.89 -0.85
C PHE A 31 6.17 -12.42 -1.20
N GLN A 32 4.90 -12.11 -1.38
CA GLN A 32 4.46 -10.76 -1.76
C GLN A 32 4.90 -9.67 -0.76
N TRP A 33 4.94 -10.00 0.54
CA TRP A 33 5.39 -9.06 1.57
C TRP A 33 6.89 -8.81 1.53
N ASP A 34 7.70 -9.76 1.07
CA ASP A 34 9.15 -9.61 0.94
C ASP A 34 9.48 -8.62 -0.18
N SER A 35 8.83 -8.79 -1.34
CA SER A 35 8.94 -7.86 -2.47
C SER A 35 8.49 -6.45 -2.09
N LEU A 36 7.37 -6.32 -1.38
CA LEU A 36 6.86 -5.03 -0.91
C LEU A 36 7.87 -4.35 0.03
N LEU A 37 8.48 -5.10 0.97
CA LEU A 37 9.45 -4.54 1.90
C LEU A 37 10.71 -4.02 1.19
N ILE A 38 11.19 -4.75 0.17
CA ILE A 38 12.33 -4.31 -0.65
C ILE A 38 11.98 -3.02 -1.41
N GLU A 39 10.83 -2.97 -2.07
CA GLU A 39 10.40 -1.78 -2.83
C GLU A 39 10.20 -0.57 -1.91
N SER A 40 9.55 -0.74 -0.76
CA SER A 40 9.38 0.31 0.25
C SER A 40 10.70 0.75 0.85
N GLY A 41 11.63 -0.19 1.08
CA GLY A 41 13.00 0.10 1.50
C GLY A 41 13.77 0.94 0.49
N ALA A 42 13.66 0.63 -0.81
CA ALA A 42 14.26 1.42 -1.88
C ALA A 42 13.72 2.85 -1.92
N ILE A 43 12.41 3.05 -1.74
CA ILE A 43 11.80 4.38 -1.67
C ILE A 43 12.25 5.12 -0.40
N CYS A 44 12.38 4.43 0.73
CA CYS A 44 12.86 5.03 1.98
C CYS A 44 14.29 5.59 1.87
N ILE A 45 15.16 4.98 1.06
CA ILE A 45 16.50 5.52 0.76
C ILE A 45 16.38 6.91 0.11
N LEU A 46 15.39 7.12 -0.76
CA LEU A 46 15.14 8.40 -1.43
C LEU A 46 14.46 9.44 -0.53
N ILE A 47 13.68 9.00 0.48
CA ILE A 47 13.02 9.90 1.45
C ILE A 47 13.99 10.36 2.54
N ALA A 48 14.96 9.52 2.89
CA ALA A 48 15.83 9.76 4.03
C ALA A 48 16.84 10.89 3.79
N SER A 49 17.13 11.64 4.85
CA SER A 49 18.14 12.70 4.84
C SER A 49 19.53 12.12 4.60
N LEU A 50 20.29 12.78 3.73
CA LEU A 50 21.73 12.53 3.61
C LEU A 50 22.44 13.13 4.83
N PRO A 51 23.24 12.35 5.58
CA PRO A 51 23.84 12.80 6.84
C PRO A 51 24.81 13.98 6.69
N PHE A 52 25.22 14.32 5.47
CA PHE A 52 26.19 15.38 5.18
C PHE A 52 25.63 16.57 4.38
N VAL A 53 24.36 16.52 3.95
CA VAL A 53 23.78 17.51 3.02
C VAL A 53 22.64 18.32 3.67
N GLY A 54 22.31 18.05 4.93
CA GLY A 54 21.18 18.67 5.64
C GLY A 54 19.87 17.91 5.41
N PRO A 55 18.76 18.32 6.05
CA PRO A 55 17.46 17.66 5.92
C PRO A 55 17.04 17.66 4.45
N SER A 56 17.03 16.47 3.83
CA SER A 56 16.35 16.32 2.55
C SER A 56 14.87 16.56 2.81
N PRO A 57 14.21 17.53 2.16
CA PRO A 57 12.76 17.56 2.14
C PRO A 57 12.31 16.19 1.63
N ALA A 58 11.26 15.62 2.22
CA ALA A 58 10.61 14.48 1.59
C ALA A 58 10.12 14.97 0.22
N ASP A 59 10.89 14.65 -0.83
CA ASP A 59 10.59 15.14 -2.16
C ASP A 59 9.20 14.65 -2.54
N ASN A 60 8.38 15.56 -3.09
CA ASN A 60 7.01 15.24 -3.49
C ASN A 60 6.95 13.98 -4.38
N ILE A 61 8.02 13.74 -5.15
CA ILE A 61 8.21 12.56 -6.00
C ILE A 61 8.30 11.29 -5.13
N SER A 62 9.17 11.25 -4.14
CA SER A 62 9.36 10.07 -3.27
C SER A 62 8.09 9.72 -2.48
N LEU A 63 7.35 10.73 -2.00
CA LEU A 63 6.05 10.53 -1.36
C LEU A 63 5.00 10.01 -2.35
N TYR A 64 4.99 10.54 -3.57
CA TYR A 64 4.11 10.06 -4.63
C TYR A 64 4.43 8.61 -5.02
N LEU A 65 5.71 8.22 -5.09
CA LEU A 65 6.12 6.84 -5.33
C LEU A 65 5.61 5.90 -4.23
N MET A 66 5.68 6.32 -2.97
CA MET A 66 5.15 5.51 -1.86
C MET A 66 3.63 5.30 -1.99
N ARG A 67 2.89 6.34 -2.37
CA ARG A 67 1.45 6.22 -2.64
C ARG A 67 1.13 5.39 -3.86
N TRP A 68 1.96 5.50 -4.90
CA TRP A 68 1.85 4.68 -6.10
C TRP A 68 2.06 3.20 -5.79
N LEU A 69 3.06 2.88 -4.96
CA LEU A 69 3.32 1.52 -4.52
C LEU A 69 2.11 0.94 -3.77
N LEU A 70 1.57 1.69 -2.82
CA LEU A 70 0.37 1.32 -2.08
C LEU A 70 -0.87 1.18 -2.98
N PHE A 71 -1.06 2.11 -3.93
CA PHE A 71 -2.11 2.02 -4.94
C PHE A 71 -1.98 0.73 -5.75
N ARG A 72 -0.79 0.46 -6.29
CA ARG A 72 -0.50 -0.72 -7.13
C ARG A 72 -0.83 -1.99 -6.36
N LEU A 73 -0.42 -2.08 -5.10
CA LEU A 73 -0.66 -3.24 -4.25
C LEU A 73 -2.16 -3.48 -4.02
N MET A 74 -2.87 -2.45 -3.53
CA MET A 74 -4.29 -2.56 -3.17
C MET A 74 -5.16 -2.78 -4.41
N TYR A 75 -4.88 -2.06 -5.49
CA TYR A 75 -5.64 -2.17 -6.73
C TYR A 75 -5.41 -3.53 -7.41
N ALA A 76 -4.15 -3.99 -7.47
CA ALA A 76 -3.86 -5.30 -8.04
C ALA A 76 -4.50 -6.45 -7.23
N SER A 77 -4.51 -6.36 -5.90
CA SER A 77 -5.11 -7.39 -5.06
C SER A 77 -6.62 -7.53 -5.31
N GLY A 78 -7.32 -6.41 -5.49
CA GLY A 78 -8.75 -6.40 -5.82
C GLY A 78 -9.04 -6.87 -7.25
N VAL A 79 -8.28 -6.38 -8.23
CA VAL A 79 -8.49 -6.74 -9.64
C VAL A 79 -8.24 -8.22 -9.88
N VAL A 80 -7.15 -8.78 -9.33
CA VAL A 80 -6.83 -10.21 -9.49
C VAL A 80 -7.94 -11.11 -8.96
N LYS A 81 -8.63 -10.70 -7.88
CA LYS A 81 -9.78 -11.45 -7.36
C LYS A 81 -10.91 -11.56 -8.39
N LEU A 82 -11.22 -10.49 -9.11
CA LEU A 82 -12.25 -10.52 -10.16
C LEU A 82 -11.78 -11.18 -11.46
N THR A 83 -10.51 -10.94 -11.86
CA THR A 83 -9.94 -11.53 -13.08
C THR A 83 -9.59 -13.01 -12.92
N SER A 84 -9.60 -13.56 -11.70
CA SER A 84 -9.43 -14.99 -11.46
C SER A 84 -10.57 -15.86 -12.05
N HIS A 85 -11.66 -15.23 -12.52
CA HIS A 85 -12.87 -15.88 -13.01
C HIS A 85 -13.52 -16.87 -12.01
N CYS A 86 -13.16 -16.78 -10.73
CA CYS A 86 -13.77 -17.59 -9.70
C CYS A 86 -15.20 -17.09 -9.40
N PRO A 87 -16.23 -17.96 -9.46
CA PRO A 87 -17.62 -17.56 -9.24
C PRO A 87 -17.86 -17.05 -7.81
N LEU A 88 -17.04 -17.42 -6.83
CA LEU A 88 -17.18 -16.97 -5.45
C LEU A 88 -16.94 -15.47 -5.27
N TRP A 89 -15.97 -14.90 -6.01
CA TRP A 89 -15.71 -13.45 -5.95
C TRP A 89 -16.84 -12.66 -6.60
N TRP A 90 -17.35 -13.13 -7.74
CA TRP A 90 -18.46 -12.51 -8.46
C TRP A 90 -19.80 -12.63 -7.72
N ASN A 91 -20.03 -13.74 -7.02
CA ASN A 91 -21.22 -13.96 -6.18
C ASN A 91 -21.08 -13.39 -4.77
N LEU A 92 -20.00 -12.65 -4.46
CA LEU A 92 -19.69 -12.11 -3.14
C LEU A 92 -19.59 -13.16 -2.02
N ALA A 93 -19.49 -14.44 -2.37
CA ALA A 93 -19.44 -15.56 -1.44
C ALA A 93 -18.01 -15.97 -1.06
N ALA A 94 -16.98 -15.23 -1.49
CA ALA A 94 -15.58 -15.59 -1.24
C ALA A 94 -15.26 -15.72 0.26
N LEU A 95 -15.81 -14.84 1.11
CA LEU A 95 -15.59 -14.92 2.55
C LEU A 95 -16.30 -16.11 3.23
N ASP A 96 -17.21 -16.81 2.55
CA ASP A 96 -17.84 -18.01 3.13
C ASP A 96 -16.81 -19.12 3.37
N VAL A 97 -15.85 -19.26 2.45
CA VAL A 97 -14.79 -20.28 2.50
C VAL A 97 -13.42 -19.71 2.90
N HIS A 98 -13.25 -18.38 2.83
CA HIS A 98 -11.96 -17.73 3.10
C HIS A 98 -11.39 -18.12 4.47
N PHE A 99 -12.20 -18.06 5.52
CA PHE A 99 -11.77 -18.32 6.89
C PHE A 99 -11.41 -19.79 7.16
N GLU A 100 -11.91 -20.72 6.35
CA GLU A 100 -11.56 -22.15 6.44
C GLU A 100 -10.22 -22.46 5.75
N CYS A 101 -9.96 -21.79 4.62
CA CYS A 101 -8.80 -22.06 3.77
C CYS A 101 -7.56 -21.21 4.11
N GLN A 102 -7.64 -20.33 5.10
CA GLN A 102 -6.49 -19.53 5.56
C GLN A 102 -5.39 -20.45 6.11
N CYS A 103 -4.13 -20.16 5.79
CA CYS A 103 -3.00 -20.98 6.25
C CYS A 103 -2.76 -20.89 7.76
N VAL A 104 -3.01 -19.72 8.37
CA VAL A 104 -2.85 -19.48 9.81
C VAL A 104 -4.05 -18.66 10.32
N PRO A 105 -5.22 -19.30 10.50
CA PRO A 105 -6.40 -18.64 11.02
C PRO A 105 -6.24 -18.36 12.51
N THR A 106 -6.73 -17.21 12.96
CA THR A 106 -6.81 -16.92 14.39
C THR A 106 -8.08 -17.52 15.00
N TRP A 107 -8.16 -17.54 16.33
CA TRP A 107 -9.39 -17.93 17.04
C TRP A 107 -10.59 -17.02 16.69
N ILE A 108 -10.37 -15.76 16.31
CA ILE A 108 -11.41 -14.83 15.85
C ILE A 108 -12.00 -15.30 14.51
N SER A 109 -11.17 -15.89 13.63
CA SER A 109 -11.59 -16.44 12.35
C SER A 109 -12.74 -17.43 12.49
N TYR A 110 -12.69 -18.28 13.53
CA TYR A 110 -13.76 -19.24 13.84
C TYR A 110 -15.11 -18.54 14.09
N TYR A 111 -15.12 -17.47 14.89
CA TYR A 111 -16.35 -16.72 15.17
C TYR A 111 -16.87 -15.97 13.95
N VAL A 112 -15.97 -15.39 13.14
CA VAL A 112 -16.34 -14.69 11.91
C VAL A 112 -16.86 -15.66 10.86
N HIS A 113 -16.32 -16.88 10.80
CA HIS A 113 -16.82 -17.93 9.93
C HIS A 113 -18.27 -18.30 10.25
N MET A 114 -18.62 -18.36 11.54
CA MET A 114 -19.98 -18.63 12.03
C MET A 114 -20.95 -17.46 11.84
N ALA A 115 -20.48 -16.29 11.41
CA ALA A 115 -21.32 -15.14 11.13
C ALA A 115 -22.35 -15.44 10.01
N PRO A 116 -23.51 -14.77 10.01
CA PRO A 116 -24.55 -15.02 9.00
C PRO A 116 -24.04 -14.69 7.59
N LYS A 117 -24.53 -15.44 6.59
CA LYS A 117 -24.07 -15.33 5.19
C LYS A 117 -24.17 -13.91 4.63
N TRP A 118 -25.26 -13.19 4.92
CA TRP A 118 -25.43 -11.81 4.44
C TRP A 118 -24.30 -10.89 4.91
N PHE A 119 -23.78 -11.11 6.13
CA PHE A 119 -22.69 -10.32 6.68
C PHE A 119 -21.40 -10.63 5.95
N LYS A 120 -21.09 -11.91 5.74
CA LYS A 120 -19.90 -12.33 4.97
C LYS A 120 -19.95 -11.82 3.53
N HIS A 121 -21.12 -11.85 2.89
CA HIS A 121 -21.29 -11.35 1.52
C HIS A 121 -21.12 -9.83 1.44
N LEU A 122 -21.69 -9.10 2.40
CA LEU A 122 -21.47 -7.66 2.54
C LEU A 122 -19.98 -7.36 2.77
N SER A 123 -19.31 -8.11 3.64
CA SER A 123 -17.88 -7.97 3.88
C SER A 123 -17.06 -8.22 2.61
N THR A 124 -17.38 -9.23 1.80
CA THR A 124 -16.71 -9.45 0.50
C THR A 124 -16.86 -8.23 -0.40
N ALA A 125 -18.08 -7.67 -0.50
CA ALA A 125 -18.34 -6.49 -1.30
C ALA A 125 -17.55 -5.26 -0.80
N LEU A 126 -17.50 -5.07 0.52
CA LEU A 126 -16.73 -3.99 1.15
C LEU A 126 -15.23 -4.17 0.92
N THR A 127 -14.69 -5.39 1.00
CA THR A 127 -13.29 -5.67 0.66
C THR A 127 -12.98 -5.27 -0.78
N LEU A 128 -13.81 -5.70 -1.75
CA LEU A 128 -13.64 -5.31 -3.15
C LEU A 128 -13.75 -3.80 -3.36
N TYR A 129 -14.67 -3.14 -2.65
CA TYR A 129 -14.81 -1.68 -2.69
C TYR A 129 -13.54 -0.97 -2.19
N ILE A 130 -13.01 -1.41 -1.04
CA ILE A 130 -11.80 -0.84 -0.42
C ILE A 130 -10.56 -1.12 -1.27
N GLU A 131 -10.50 -2.25 -1.97
CA GLU A 131 -9.35 -2.63 -2.81
C GLU A 131 -9.40 -2.06 -4.22
N ILE A 132 -10.58 -1.81 -4.79
CA ILE A 132 -10.68 -1.38 -6.20
C ILE A 132 -11.08 0.09 -6.32
N ILE A 133 -12.06 0.54 -5.55
CA ILE A 133 -12.67 1.87 -5.72
C ILE A 133 -11.89 2.93 -4.95
N LEU A 134 -11.42 2.60 -3.74
CA LEU A 134 -10.70 3.56 -2.90
C LEU A 134 -9.26 3.84 -3.33
N PRO A 135 -8.45 2.89 -3.83
CA PRO A 135 -7.03 3.18 -4.10
C PRO A 135 -6.76 4.26 -5.14
N PRO A 136 -7.55 4.43 -6.22
CA PRO A 136 -7.40 5.56 -7.12
C PRO A 136 -7.41 6.92 -6.41
N LEU A 137 -8.11 7.06 -5.27
CA LEU A 137 -8.16 8.30 -4.49
C LEU A 137 -6.81 8.65 -3.85
N PHE A 138 -5.91 7.68 -3.66
CA PHE A 138 -4.57 7.93 -3.09
C PHE A 138 -3.71 8.83 -3.99
N LEU A 139 -3.91 8.70 -5.31
CA LEU A 139 -3.16 9.41 -6.33
C LEU A 139 -3.76 10.78 -6.65
N LEU A 140 -4.98 11.04 -6.19
CA LEU A 140 -5.65 12.31 -6.43
C LEU A 140 -5.06 13.40 -5.51
N PRO A 141 -4.91 14.64 -6.01
CA PRO A 141 -4.40 15.76 -5.21
C PRO A 141 -5.41 16.27 -4.15
N PHE A 142 -6.57 15.62 -4.00
CA PHE A 142 -7.62 16.04 -3.08
C PHE A 142 -7.38 15.48 -1.67
N LYS A 143 -6.93 16.34 -0.76
CA LYS A 143 -6.60 15.98 0.64
C LYS A 143 -7.73 15.24 1.35
N TYR A 144 -8.97 15.70 1.21
CA TYR A 144 -10.14 15.09 1.85
C TYR A 144 -10.45 13.68 1.32
N ALA A 145 -10.28 13.45 0.01
CA ALA A 145 -10.47 12.13 -0.59
C ALA A 145 -9.43 11.13 -0.06
N ARG A 146 -8.17 11.57 0.06
CA ARG A 146 -7.08 10.80 0.67
C ARG A 146 -7.38 10.44 2.12
N TYR A 147 -7.78 11.41 2.94
CA TYR A 147 -8.15 11.14 4.35
C TYR A 147 -9.34 10.20 4.49
N PHE A 148 -10.36 10.35 3.64
CA PHE A 148 -11.49 9.42 3.62
C PHE A 148 -11.05 8.00 3.29
N SER A 149 -10.13 7.83 2.34
CA SER A 149 -9.63 6.52 1.92
C SER A 149 -8.72 5.85 2.97
N PHE A 150 -8.02 6.62 3.81
CA PHE A 150 -7.11 6.10 4.85
C PHE A 150 -7.84 5.22 5.89
N GLY A 151 -8.98 5.68 6.40
CA GLY A 151 -9.71 5.00 7.47
C GLY A 151 -10.13 3.57 7.11
N PRO A 152 -10.83 3.34 5.98
CA PRO A 152 -11.19 2.01 5.52
C PRO A 152 -9.99 1.09 5.27
N GLN A 153 -8.84 1.63 4.83
CA GLN A 153 -7.65 0.82 4.61
C GLN A 153 -7.05 0.30 5.91
N ILE A 154 -6.87 1.17 6.90
CA ILE A 154 -6.38 0.76 8.23
C ILE A 154 -7.35 -0.23 8.88
N LEU A 155 -8.66 0.02 8.76
CA LEU A 155 -9.68 -0.89 9.26
C LEU A 155 -9.56 -2.28 8.59
N LEU A 156 -9.41 -2.33 7.26
CA LEU A 156 -9.24 -3.58 6.53
C LEU A 156 -8.00 -4.34 6.99
N MET A 157 -6.84 -3.67 7.10
CA MET A 157 -5.60 -4.30 7.58
C MET A 157 -5.74 -4.83 9.02
N GLY A 158 -6.42 -4.08 9.89
CA GLY A 158 -6.71 -4.51 11.25
C GLY A 158 -7.61 -5.74 11.31
N LEU A 159 -8.66 -5.79 10.50
CA LEU A 159 -9.57 -6.95 10.42
C LEU A 159 -8.87 -8.18 9.84
N ILE A 160 -8.03 -8.01 8.81
CA ILE A 160 -7.23 -9.09 8.24
C ILE A 160 -6.28 -9.64 9.31
N MET A 161 -5.56 -8.77 10.02
CA MET A 161 -4.65 -9.17 11.09
C MET A 161 -5.36 -9.85 12.26
N ALA A 162 -6.59 -9.43 12.58
CA ALA A 162 -7.41 -10.05 13.61
C ALA A 162 -7.88 -11.45 13.21
N THR A 163 -8.16 -11.69 11.92
CA THR A 163 -8.73 -12.96 11.42
C THR A 163 -7.69 -13.94 10.92
N GLY A 164 -6.52 -13.49 10.47
CA GLY A 164 -5.45 -14.34 9.98
C GLY A 164 -4.06 -13.72 10.20
N ASN A 165 -3.05 -14.58 10.33
CA ASN A 165 -1.67 -14.13 10.46
C ASN A 165 -0.97 -14.11 9.11
N TYR A 166 -0.59 -12.90 8.66
CA TYR A 166 0.14 -12.66 7.41
C TYR A 166 1.53 -12.07 7.68
N ASN A 167 2.17 -12.53 8.77
CA ASN A 167 3.46 -12.05 9.22
C ASN A 167 3.46 -10.52 9.44
N PHE A 168 4.32 -9.76 8.75
CA PHE A 168 4.39 -8.30 8.85
C PHE A 168 3.64 -7.56 7.74
N PHE A 169 2.96 -8.25 6.82
CA PHE A 169 2.34 -7.63 5.65
C PHE A 169 1.31 -6.54 6.01
N ASN A 170 0.37 -6.87 6.90
CA ASN A 170 -0.67 -5.93 7.32
C ASN A 170 -0.09 -4.70 8.02
N LEU A 171 0.98 -4.89 8.82
CA LEU A 171 1.68 -3.81 9.50
C LEU A 171 2.41 -2.91 8.48
N LEU A 172 3.08 -3.52 7.49
CA LEU A 172 3.80 -2.80 6.45
C LEU A 172 2.84 -1.90 5.65
N ILE A 173 1.71 -2.44 5.19
CA ILE A 173 0.67 -1.65 4.51
C ILE A 173 0.12 -0.55 5.42
N SER A 174 -0.12 -0.84 6.70
CA SER A 174 -0.62 0.15 7.65
C SER A 174 0.36 1.32 7.83
N VAL A 175 1.67 1.04 7.83
CA VAL A 175 2.72 2.08 7.86
C VAL A 175 2.76 2.86 6.55
N GLU A 176 2.68 2.19 5.39
CA GLU A 176 2.61 2.84 4.08
C GLU A 176 1.37 3.74 3.94
N CYS A 177 0.24 3.36 4.54
CA CYS A 177 -0.96 4.19 4.58
C CYS A 177 -0.72 5.55 5.25
N VAL A 178 0.25 5.67 6.14
CA VAL A 178 0.62 6.98 6.73
C VAL A 178 1.11 7.96 5.66
N ALA A 179 1.71 7.48 4.56
CA ALA A 179 2.11 8.33 3.45
C ALA A 179 0.93 9.03 2.77
N ILE A 180 -0.29 8.49 2.89
CA ILE A 180 -1.53 9.13 2.42
C ILE A 180 -1.87 10.37 3.26
N LEU A 181 -1.55 10.35 4.56
CA LEU A 181 -1.86 11.44 5.49
C LEU A 181 -0.89 12.61 5.36
N VAL A 182 0.36 12.35 4.95
CA VAL A 182 1.37 13.40 4.81
C VAL A 182 0.94 14.40 3.75
N ASP A 183 0.85 15.66 4.12
CA ASP A 183 0.46 16.69 3.18
C ASP A 183 1.65 17.03 2.26
N SER A 184 1.57 16.60 1.01
CA SER A 184 2.50 16.99 -0.05
C SER A 184 1.86 18.07 -0.92
N ASP A 185 2.65 19.08 -1.29
CA ASP A 185 2.25 20.22 -2.14
C ASP A 185 2.05 19.81 -3.62
N GLU A 186 1.53 18.61 -3.86
CA GLU A 186 1.27 18.02 -5.19
C GLU A 186 0.38 18.92 -6.04
N PHE A 187 -0.52 19.68 -5.41
CA PHE A 187 -1.34 20.66 -6.11
C PHE A 187 -0.52 21.76 -6.79
N LYS A 188 0.56 22.23 -6.15
CA LYS A 188 1.49 23.20 -6.75
C LYS A 188 2.35 22.55 -7.83
N PHE A 189 2.80 21.31 -7.60
CA PHE A 189 3.59 20.55 -8.58
C PHE A 189 2.79 20.28 -9.86
N CYS A 190 1.57 19.75 -9.77
CA CYS A 190 0.69 19.55 -10.92
C CYS A 190 0.38 20.87 -11.64
N LYS A 191 0.11 21.95 -10.91
CA LYS A 191 -0.12 23.27 -11.52
C LYS A 191 1.12 23.80 -12.24
N TYR A 192 2.30 23.57 -11.69
CA TYR A 192 3.59 23.96 -12.28
C TYR A 192 3.90 23.13 -13.54
N LEU A 193 3.70 21.81 -13.50
CA LEU A 193 3.92 20.90 -14.62
C LEU A 193 2.93 21.15 -15.76
N VAL A 194 1.65 21.34 -15.42
CA VAL A 194 0.61 21.75 -16.37
C VAL A 194 0.93 23.11 -16.97
N SER A 195 1.36 24.09 -16.17
CA SER A 195 1.81 25.40 -16.67
C SER A 195 2.99 25.28 -17.64
N ILE A 196 4.00 24.45 -17.34
CA ILE A 196 5.13 24.19 -18.24
C ILE A 196 4.67 23.52 -19.52
N LEU A 197 3.80 22.51 -19.44
CA LEU A 197 3.27 21.82 -20.62
C LEU A 197 2.48 22.77 -21.52
N PHE A 198 1.65 23.65 -20.95
CA PHE A 198 0.94 24.67 -21.72
C PHE A 198 1.87 25.75 -22.28
N ARG A 199 2.93 26.12 -21.56
CA ARG A 199 3.94 27.08 -22.04
C ARG A 199 4.77 26.51 -23.20
N CYS A 200 5.17 25.25 -23.10
CA CYS A 200 5.90 24.54 -24.13
C CYS A 200 5.03 24.20 -25.36
N LYS A 201 3.71 24.08 -25.18
CA LYS A 201 2.75 23.98 -26.28
C LYS A 201 2.63 25.32 -27.05
N ALA A 202 2.60 26.45 -26.35
CA ALA A 202 2.52 27.78 -26.95
C ALA A 202 3.80 28.17 -27.72
N ASP A 203 4.98 27.76 -27.24
CA ASP A 203 6.26 28.06 -27.91
C ASP A 203 6.52 27.20 -29.18
N ASN A 204 5.74 26.13 -29.41
CA ASN A 204 5.86 25.24 -30.59
C ASN A 204 4.86 25.57 -31.72
N GLU A 205 4.02 26.59 -31.57
CA GLU A 205 3.04 27.03 -32.59
C GLU A 205 3.47 28.32 -33.34
N HIS A 206 4.75 28.70 -33.25
CA HIS A 206 5.40 29.77 -34.03
C HIS A 206 6.48 29.20 -34.95
#